data_AF-A0A0G0V8T5-F1
#
_entry.id   AF-A0A0G0V8T5-F1
#
_cell.length_a   1.000
_cell.length_b   1.000
_cell.length_c   1.000
_cell.angle_alpha   90.00
_cell.angle_beta   90.00
_cell.angle_gamma   90.00
#
_symmetry.space_group_name_H-M   'P 1'
#
loop_
_entity.id
_entity.type
_entity.pdbx_description
1 polymer ?
#
loop_
_entity_poly.entity_id
_entity_poly.type
_entity_poly.pdbx_seq_one_letter_code
_entity_poly.pdbx_strand_id
1 'polypeptide(L)'
;MEITESNQPTKRKIENIKWLTIVVGSLILLRILSVLLTYYLPNLEEYRYNNYLSASYTGDDKGYHVLAKMIYNFEFYKHDWTLGFPITITPFIFLFGTDFQDVFFPIVLLNSLFLYSLSITLIVLTAFLIFQKIKTSFLAGLIFVLFPFLFYVFRNFGPHFEAGNWNDFNFFHAN
;
A
#
# COMPACT_ATOMS: atom_id res chain seq x y z
N MET A 1 -11.67 -42.06 37.08
CA MET A 1 -12.71 -41.10 36.62
C MET A 1 -11.94 -39.99 35.89
N GLU A 2 -11.71 -40.19 34.59
CA GLU A 2 -11.01 -39.21 33.76
C GLU A 2 -11.98 -38.07 33.46
N ILE A 3 -11.61 -36.86 33.90
CA ILE A 3 -12.28 -35.63 33.49
C ILE A 3 -11.56 -35.19 32.21
N THR A 4 -12.00 -35.73 31.09
CA THR A 4 -11.61 -35.25 29.77
C THR A 4 -12.83 -34.62 29.10
N GLU A 5 -12.59 -33.52 28.37
CA GLU A 5 -13.41 -33.02 27.24
C GLU A 5 -14.13 -31.65 27.32
N SER A 6 -14.12 -30.86 28.40
CA SER A 6 -14.75 -29.51 28.33
C SER A 6 -13.83 -28.36 27.85
N ASN A 7 -12.50 -28.57 27.78
CA ASN A 7 -11.53 -27.49 27.51
C ASN A 7 -11.01 -27.38 26.05
N GLN A 8 -11.46 -28.24 25.13
CA GLN A 8 -10.91 -28.28 23.76
C GLN A 8 -11.29 -27.09 22.85
N PRO A 9 -12.54 -26.58 22.80
CA PRO A 9 -12.91 -25.52 21.85
C PRO A 9 -12.26 -24.17 22.22
N THR A 10 -12.14 -23.88 23.50
CA THR A 10 -11.49 -22.68 24.04
C THR A 10 -9.99 -22.69 23.77
N LYS A 11 -9.34 -23.84 23.96
CA LYS A 11 -7.90 -24.01 23.70
C LYS A 11 -7.57 -23.79 22.22
N ARG A 12 -8.33 -24.41 21.31
CA ARG A 12 -8.14 -24.23 19.85
C ARG A 12 -8.36 -22.79 19.41
N LYS A 13 -9.34 -22.10 19.99
CA LYS A 13 -9.60 -20.68 19.70
C LYS A 13 -8.43 -19.79 20.15
N ILE A 14 -7.89 -20.01 21.35
CA ILE A 14 -6.73 -19.29 21.87
C ILE A 14 -5.48 -19.54 21.01
N GLU A 15 -5.25 -20.80 20.61
CA GLU A 15 -4.12 -21.15 19.73
C GLU A 15 -4.24 -20.47 18.36
N ASN A 16 -5.43 -20.44 17.77
CA ASN A 16 -5.65 -19.75 16.50
C ASN A 16 -5.40 -18.24 16.61
N ILE A 17 -5.85 -17.59 17.68
CA ILE A 17 -5.58 -16.16 17.93
C ILE A 17 -4.07 -15.92 18.03
N LYS A 18 -3.37 -16.73 18.84
CA LYS A 18 -1.91 -16.64 18.99
C LYS A 18 -1.21 -16.75 17.64
N TRP A 19 -1.58 -17.73 16.82
CA TRP A 19 -0.98 -17.91 15.50
C TRP A 19 -1.32 -16.78 14.52
N LEU A 20 -2.55 -16.27 14.54
CA LEU A 20 -2.94 -15.12 13.72
C LEU A 20 -2.12 -13.88 14.10
N THR A 21 -1.92 -13.62 15.39
CA THR A 21 -1.08 -12.50 15.85
C THR A 21 0.36 -12.65 15.35
N ILE A 22 0.93 -13.86 15.42
CA ILE A 22 2.29 -14.13 14.91
C ILE A 22 2.35 -13.90 13.39
N VAL A 23 1.37 -14.41 12.63
CA VAL A 23 1.28 -14.22 11.18
C VAL A 23 1.20 -12.73 10.82
N VAL A 24 0.29 -11.97 11.44
CA VAL A 24 0.16 -10.54 11.18
C VAL A 24 1.45 -9.80 11.54
N GLY A 25 2.01 -10.04 12.73
CA GLY A 25 3.24 -9.37 13.19
C GLY A 25 4.44 -9.65 12.27
N SER A 26 4.63 -10.91 11.88
CA SER A 26 5.70 -11.31 10.95
C SER A 26 5.54 -10.68 9.56
N LEU A 27 4.31 -10.56 9.05
CA LEU A 27 4.05 -9.93 7.75
C LEU A 27 4.26 -8.41 7.77
N ILE A 28 3.93 -7.74 8.88
CA ILE A 28 4.24 -6.32 9.08
C ILE A 28 5.76 -6.10 9.10
N LEU A 29 6.50 -6.92 9.85
CA LEU A 29 7.96 -6.86 9.88
C LEU A 29 8.56 -7.12 8.49
N LEU A 30 8.05 -8.14 7.78
CA LEU A 30 8.49 -8.44 6.42
C LEU A 30 8.23 -7.25 5.48
N ARG A 31 7.09 -6.56 5.61
CA ARG A 31 6.80 -5.37 4.80
C ARG A 31 7.81 -4.26 5.07
N ILE A 32 8.12 -3.98 6.33
CA ILE A 32 9.13 -2.98 6.71
C ILE A 32 10.47 -3.35 6.07
N LEU A 33 10.88 -4.61 6.16
CA LEU A 33 12.10 -5.11 5.53
C LEU A 33 12.07 -4.96 4.00
N SER A 34 10.97 -5.33 3.33
CA SER A 34 10.83 -5.19 1.87
C SER A 34 10.94 -3.74 1.43
N VAL A 35 10.33 -2.81 2.17
CA VAL A 35 10.42 -1.38 1.89
C VAL A 35 11.87 -0.89 2.06
N LEU A 36 12.54 -1.25 3.15
CA LEU A 36 13.97 -0.93 3.35
C LEU A 36 14.84 -1.50 2.22
N LEU A 37 14.62 -2.75 1.83
CA LEU A 37 15.35 -3.37 0.72
C LEU A 37 15.14 -2.60 -0.59
N THR A 38 13.91 -2.21 -0.92
CA THR A 38 13.66 -1.36 -2.10
C THR A 38 14.44 -0.05 -2.06
N TYR A 39 14.66 0.54 -0.88
CA TYR A 39 15.49 1.74 -0.73
C TYR A 39 16.99 1.50 -0.89
N TYR A 40 17.48 0.32 -0.51
CA TYR A 40 18.92 0.00 -0.55
C TYR A 40 19.35 -0.78 -1.80
N LEU A 41 18.43 -1.35 -2.57
CA LEU A 41 18.75 -1.93 -3.87
C LEU A 41 19.22 -0.81 -4.82
N PRO A 42 20.41 -0.92 -5.43
CA PRO A 42 20.95 0.14 -6.27
C PRO A 42 20.02 0.38 -7.46
N ASN A 43 19.56 1.63 -7.60
CA ASN A 43 18.95 2.17 -8.83
C ASN A 43 20.00 2.08 -9.94
N LEU A 44 20.01 0.98 -10.67
CA LEU A 44 21.05 0.66 -11.66
C LEU A 44 20.91 1.45 -12.98
N GLU A 45 19.94 2.36 -13.11
CA GLU A 45 19.83 3.17 -14.33
C GLU A 45 20.03 4.67 -14.15
N GLU A 46 19.67 5.35 -13.05
CA GLU A 46 19.77 6.81 -13.08
C GLU A 46 19.90 7.51 -11.72
N TYR A 47 21.08 8.10 -11.52
CA TYR A 47 21.35 9.32 -10.75
C TYR A 47 20.49 10.55 -11.19
N ARG A 48 19.33 10.37 -11.86
CA ARG A 48 18.52 11.48 -12.40
C ARG A 48 17.24 11.83 -11.65
N TYR A 49 16.82 11.06 -10.65
CA TYR A 49 15.72 11.46 -9.78
C TYR A 49 16.08 11.26 -8.31
N ASN A 50 16.97 12.14 -7.84
CA ASN A 50 17.18 12.52 -6.43
C ASN A 50 16.96 11.41 -5.40
N ASN A 51 18.07 10.72 -5.11
CA ASN A 51 18.17 9.86 -3.94
C ASN A 51 17.77 10.58 -2.65
N TYR A 52 17.20 9.75 -1.76
CA TYR A 52 17.10 9.87 -0.31
C TYR A 52 15.85 10.60 0.23
N LEU A 53 14.95 9.79 0.81
CA LEU A 53 13.99 10.14 1.86
C LEU A 53 12.85 11.12 1.56
N SER A 54 12.90 11.90 0.48
CA SER A 54 11.67 12.50 -0.03
C SER A 54 10.93 11.42 -0.79
N ALA A 55 9.71 11.08 -0.37
CA ALA A 55 8.74 10.46 -1.27
C ALA A 55 8.87 11.17 -2.62
N SER A 56 9.32 10.45 -3.66
CA SER A 56 9.45 10.99 -5.00
C SER A 56 8.03 11.16 -5.53
N TYR A 57 7.39 12.22 -5.04
CA TYR A 57 6.00 12.51 -5.32
C TYR A 57 5.84 12.58 -6.83
N THR A 58 5.01 11.69 -7.37
CA THR A 58 4.83 11.60 -8.81
C THR A 58 4.08 12.82 -9.31
N GLY A 59 4.02 13.02 -10.63
CA GLY A 59 3.21 14.09 -11.21
C GLY A 59 1.75 14.05 -10.73
N ASP A 60 1.24 12.85 -10.45
CA ASP A 60 -0.13 12.62 -10.01
C ASP A 60 -0.37 13.14 -8.59
N ASP A 61 0.56 12.94 -7.65
CA ASP A 61 0.41 13.42 -6.26
C ASP A 61 0.21 14.95 -6.21
N LYS A 62 0.95 15.68 -7.04
CA LYS A 62 0.83 17.15 -7.13
C LYS A 62 -0.52 17.57 -7.69
N GLY A 63 -1.05 16.86 -8.69
CA GLY A 63 -2.37 17.19 -9.22
C GLY A 63 -3.49 16.88 -8.22
N TYR A 64 -3.39 15.80 -7.45
CA TYR A 64 -4.34 15.49 -6.39
C TYR A 64 -4.29 16.53 -5.26
N HIS A 65 -3.10 17.07 -4.96
CA HIS A 65 -2.95 18.19 -4.05
C HIS A 65 -3.65 19.47 -4.54
N VAL A 66 -3.49 19.80 -5.82
CA VAL A 66 -4.16 20.97 -6.42
C VAL A 66 -5.68 20.83 -6.33
N LEU A 67 -6.22 19.65 -6.62
CA LEU A 67 -7.65 19.37 -6.46
C LEU A 67 -8.09 19.43 -5.01
N ALA A 68 -7.29 18.94 -4.07
CA ALA A 68 -7.59 19.04 -2.65
C ALA A 68 -7.60 20.51 -2.16
N LYS A 69 -6.73 21.37 -2.69
CA LYS A 69 -6.76 22.83 -2.45
C LYS A 69 -8.02 23.49 -3.03
N MET A 70 -8.43 23.08 -4.23
CA MET A 70 -9.68 23.55 -4.84
C MET A 70 -10.88 23.26 -3.92
N ILE A 71 -10.96 22.04 -3.37
CA ILE A 71 -12.01 21.68 -2.40
C ILE A 71 -11.90 22.53 -1.13
N TYR A 72 -10.69 22.69 -0.58
CA TYR A 72 -10.44 23.51 0.61
C TYR A 72 -10.89 24.97 0.42
N ASN A 73 -10.62 25.56 -0.75
CA ASN A 73 -11.00 26.93 -1.10
C ASN A 73 -12.45 27.08 -1.59
N PHE A 74 -13.21 25.97 -1.73
CA PHE A 74 -14.52 25.95 -2.38
C PHE A 74 -14.52 26.48 -3.83
N GLU A 75 -13.41 26.32 -4.54
CA GLU A 75 -13.23 26.75 -5.93
C GLU A 75 -13.27 25.56 -6.89
N PHE A 76 -14.46 25.21 -7.38
CA PHE A 76 -14.65 24.03 -8.23
C PHE A 76 -14.52 24.36 -9.71
N TYR A 77 -13.45 23.86 -10.34
CA TYR A 77 -13.23 23.92 -11.79
C TYR A 77 -13.37 22.53 -12.41
N LYS A 78 -13.64 22.48 -13.71
CA LYS A 78 -13.69 21.21 -14.44
C LYS A 78 -12.30 20.55 -14.45
N HIS A 79 -12.25 19.27 -14.10
CA HIS A 79 -11.05 18.44 -14.15
C HIS A 79 -11.43 17.01 -14.58
N ASP A 80 -10.46 16.25 -15.10
CA ASP A 80 -10.68 14.88 -15.58
C ASP A 80 -10.46 13.81 -14.50
N TRP A 81 -9.99 14.21 -13.32
CA TRP A 81 -9.57 13.28 -12.27
C TRP A 81 -10.71 12.97 -11.31
N THR A 82 -10.66 11.82 -10.63
CA THR A 82 -11.68 11.48 -9.64
C THR A 82 -11.44 12.21 -8.31
N LEU A 83 -12.51 12.66 -7.66
CA LEU A 83 -12.44 13.43 -6.41
C LEU A 83 -12.18 12.60 -5.16
N GLY A 84 -12.25 11.26 -5.25
CA GLY A 84 -12.16 10.38 -4.07
C GLY A 84 -10.90 10.61 -3.25
N PHE A 85 -9.72 10.59 -3.89
CA PHE A 85 -8.46 10.82 -3.19
C PHE A 85 -8.25 12.29 -2.77
N PRO A 86 -8.52 13.31 -3.61
CA PRO A 86 -8.51 14.71 -3.18
C PRO A 86 -9.34 15.00 -1.91
N ILE A 87 -10.55 14.45 -1.82
CA ILE A 87 -11.41 14.60 -0.64
C ILE A 87 -10.73 14.04 0.63
N THR A 88 -9.99 12.94 0.51
CA THR A 88 -9.25 12.37 1.65
C THR A 88 -8.01 13.18 2.04
N ILE A 89 -7.43 13.94 1.11
CA ILE A 89 -6.29 14.83 1.36
C ILE A 89 -6.73 16.16 1.99
N THR A 90 -7.90 16.70 1.61
CA THR A 90 -8.38 18.01 2.06
C THR A 90 -8.32 18.23 3.59
N PRO A 91 -8.68 17.28 4.46
CA PRO A 91 -8.52 17.43 5.91
C PRO A 91 -7.06 17.69 6.35
N PHE A 92 -6.08 17.11 5.65
CA PHE A 92 -4.67 17.36 5.94
C PHE A 92 -4.25 18.77 5.53
N ILE A 93 -4.86 19.33 4.47
CA ILE A 93 -4.67 20.74 4.12
C ILE A 93 -5.20 21.66 5.24
N PHE A 94 -6.37 21.34 5.81
CA PHE A 94 -6.91 22.09 6.95
C PHE A 94 -6.01 22.04 8.18
N LEU A 95 -5.32 20.92 8.43
CA LEU A 95 -4.52 20.70 9.64
C LEU A 95 -3.07 21.17 9.52
N PHE A 96 -2.45 21.01 8.35
CA PHE A 96 -1.02 21.21 8.14
C PHE A 96 -0.70 22.36 7.16
N GLY A 97 -1.72 23.05 6.64
CA GLY A 97 -1.56 24.16 5.71
C GLY A 97 -1.59 23.72 4.24
N THR A 98 -1.27 24.64 3.34
CA THR A 98 -1.42 24.39 1.89
C THR A 98 -0.14 23.88 1.23
N ASP A 99 0.96 23.82 1.95
CA ASP A 99 2.23 23.41 1.36
C ASP A 99 2.24 21.90 1.11
N PHE A 100 2.69 21.53 -0.08
CA PHE A 100 2.58 20.16 -0.57
C PHE A 100 3.31 19.17 0.33
N GLN A 101 4.52 19.52 0.76
CA GLN A 101 5.33 18.65 1.61
C GLN A 101 4.72 18.48 3.00
N ASP A 102 4.21 19.56 3.59
CA ASP A 102 3.61 19.54 4.93
C ASP A 102 2.33 18.72 4.99
N VAL A 103 1.60 18.64 3.87
CA VAL A 103 0.39 17.83 3.73
C VAL A 103 0.71 16.38 3.42
N PHE A 104 1.63 16.12 2.49
CA PHE A 104 1.87 14.74 2.04
C PHE A 104 2.76 13.94 2.97
N PHE A 105 3.71 14.56 3.69
CA PHE A 105 4.53 13.85 4.66
C PHE A 105 3.71 13.08 5.72
N PRO A 106 2.73 13.70 6.42
CA PRO A 106 1.89 12.97 7.36
C PRO A 106 0.98 11.93 6.68
N ILE A 107 0.53 12.17 5.45
CA ILE A 107 -0.25 11.20 4.67
C ILE A 107 0.59 9.95 4.36
N VAL A 108 1.85 10.14 3.96
CA VAL A 108 2.78 9.03 3.69
C VAL A 108 3.04 8.23 4.97
N LEU A 109 3.22 8.89 6.11
CA LEU A 109 3.37 8.21 7.40
C LEU A 109 2.11 7.42 7.77
N LEU A 110 0.93 8.02 7.64
CA LEU A 110 -0.34 7.35 7.92
C LEU A 110 -0.55 6.14 7.00
N ASN A 111 -0.30 6.31 5.71
CA ASN A 111 -0.40 5.22 4.74
C ASN A 111 0.58 4.09 5.06
N SER A 112 1.85 4.42 5.29
CA SER A 112 2.92 3.45 5.42
C SER A 112 2.87 2.68 6.74
N LEU A 113 2.59 3.38 7.85
CA LEU A 113 2.62 2.77 9.19
C LEU A 113 1.26 2.19 9.58
N PHE A 114 0.18 2.94 9.36
CA PHE A 114 -1.13 2.57 9.87
C PHE A 114 -1.94 1.80 8.82
N LEU A 115 -2.22 2.41 7.67
CA LEU A 115 -3.12 1.81 6.67
C LEU A 115 -2.56 0.54 6.05
N TYR A 116 -1.24 0.45 5.86
CA TYR A 116 -0.61 -0.76 5.36
C TYR A 116 -0.67 -1.91 6.38
N SER A 117 -0.35 -1.63 7.65
CA SER A 117 -0.45 -2.61 8.74
C SER A 117 -1.90 -3.08 8.95
N LEU A 118 -2.85 -2.14 8.85
CA LEU A 118 -4.26 -2.43 8.89
C LEU A 118 -4.68 -3.32 7.71
N SER A 119 -4.24 -2.99 6.48
CA SER A 119 -4.52 -3.79 5.28
C SER A 119 -4.00 -5.22 5.39
N ILE A 120 -2.78 -5.42 5.89
CA ILE A 120 -2.21 -6.76 6.15
C ILE A 120 -3.12 -7.52 7.13
N THR A 121 -3.52 -6.87 8.22
CA THR A 121 -4.40 -7.45 9.23
C THR A 121 -5.75 -7.87 8.61
N LEU A 122 -6.38 -6.97 7.85
CA LEU A 122 -7.66 -7.23 7.19
C LEU A 122 -7.58 -8.38 6.19
N ILE A 123 -6.52 -8.46 5.38
CA ILE A 123 -6.32 -9.53 4.40
C ILE A 123 -6.14 -10.88 5.09
N VAL A 124 -5.29 -10.95 6.12
CA VAL A 124 -5.05 -12.18 6.88
C VAL A 124 -6.33 -12.65 7.57
N LEU A 125 -7.05 -11.74 8.22
CA LEU A 125 -8.31 -12.05 8.89
C LEU A 125 -9.39 -12.48 7.89
N THR A 126 -9.56 -11.78 6.78
CA THR A 126 -10.53 -12.13 5.75
C THR A 126 -10.24 -13.52 5.18
N ALA A 127 -8.99 -13.80 4.83
CA ALA A 127 -8.57 -15.12 4.37
C ALA A 127 -8.80 -16.20 5.45
N PHE A 128 -8.58 -15.88 6.73
CA PHE A 128 -8.87 -16.81 7.81
C PHE A 128 -10.36 -17.08 7.98
N LEU A 129 -11.21 -16.06 7.89
CA LEU A 129 -12.66 -16.20 8.00
C LEU A 129 -13.23 -17.07 6.86
N ILE A 130 -12.70 -16.92 5.65
CA ILE A 130 -13.13 -17.68 4.48
C ILE A 130 -12.62 -19.13 4.54
N PHE A 131 -11.32 -19.34 4.78
CA PHE A 131 -10.69 -20.66 4.62
C PHE A 131 -10.51 -21.44 5.92
N GLN A 132 -10.63 -20.79 7.07
CA GLN A 132 -10.44 -21.36 8.42
C GLN A 132 -9.06 -22.06 8.59
N LYS A 133 -8.06 -21.62 7.82
CA LYS A 133 -6.72 -22.23 7.74
C LYS A 133 -5.64 -21.15 7.85
N ILE A 134 -4.87 -21.20 8.94
CA ILE A 134 -3.77 -20.27 9.23
C ILE A 134 -2.76 -20.21 8.06
N LYS A 135 -2.41 -21.36 7.48
CA LYS A 135 -1.45 -21.43 6.36
C LYS A 135 -1.93 -20.66 5.13
N THR A 136 -3.22 -20.76 4.81
CA THR A 136 -3.82 -20.06 3.66
C THR A 136 -3.87 -18.56 3.92
N SER A 137 -4.20 -18.14 5.15
CA SER A 137 -4.18 -16.73 5.56
C SER A 137 -2.78 -16.13 5.50
N PHE A 138 -1.78 -16.88 5.96
CA PHE A 138 -0.37 -16.48 5.84
C PHE A 138 0.02 -16.31 4.38
N LEU A 139 -0.32 -17.26 3.50
CA LEU A 139 0.02 -17.18 2.08
C LEU A 139 -0.64 -15.97 1.39
N ALA A 140 -1.91 -15.69 1.69
CA ALA A 140 -2.63 -14.53 1.16
C ALA A 140 -1.95 -13.22 1.60
N GLY A 141 -1.63 -13.09 2.89
CA GLY A 141 -0.91 -11.93 3.42
C GLY A 141 0.50 -11.81 2.85
N LEU A 142 1.21 -12.92 2.67
CA LEU A 142 2.55 -12.96 2.08
C LEU A 142 2.56 -12.46 0.64
N ILE A 143 1.61 -12.91 -0.18
CA ILE A 143 1.44 -12.42 -1.56
C ILE A 143 1.20 -10.92 -1.56
N PHE A 144 0.29 -10.42 -0.71
CA PHE A 144 0.01 -8.99 -0.63
C PHE A 144 1.24 -8.16 -0.21
N VAL A 145 2.02 -8.64 0.75
CA VAL A 145 3.23 -7.95 1.24
C VAL A 145 4.34 -7.94 0.19
N LEU A 146 4.58 -9.07 -0.47
CA LEU A 146 5.67 -9.23 -1.44
C LEU A 146 5.35 -8.68 -2.82
N PHE A 147 4.07 -8.62 -3.21
CA PHE A 147 3.68 -8.22 -4.57
C PHE A 147 4.28 -6.88 -5.02
N PRO A 148 4.24 -5.79 -4.23
CA PRO A 148 4.86 -4.52 -4.64
C PRO A 148 6.38 -4.62 -4.79
N PHE A 149 7.05 -5.40 -3.92
CA PHE A 149 8.49 -5.61 -4.01
C PHE A 149 8.86 -6.40 -5.26
N LEU A 150 8.13 -7.50 -5.53
CA LEU A 150 8.32 -8.29 -6.74
C LEU A 150 8.05 -7.45 -7.99
N PHE A 151 6.98 -6.66 -8.01
CA PHE A 151 6.68 -5.74 -9.10
C PHE A 151 7.80 -4.73 -9.32
N TYR A 152 8.33 -4.13 -8.24
CA TYR A 152 9.50 -3.25 -8.31
C TYR A 152 10.72 -3.97 -8.93
N VAL A 153 11.03 -5.19 -8.47
CA VAL A 153 12.16 -5.96 -8.99
C VAL A 153 11.94 -6.31 -10.47
N PHE A 154 10.76 -6.79 -10.86
CA PHE A 154 10.46 -7.13 -12.25
C PHE A 154 10.48 -5.90 -13.17
N ARG A 155 10.02 -4.74 -12.70
CA ARG A 155 10.04 -3.50 -13.49
C ARG A 155 11.46 -2.99 -13.75
N ASN A 156 12.35 -3.07 -12.75
CA ASN A 156 13.69 -2.48 -12.84
C ASN A 156 14.79 -3.48 -13.25
N PHE A 157 14.56 -4.78 -13.09
CA PHE A 157 15.55 -5.84 -13.37
C PHE A 157 15.00 -6.99 -14.21
N GLY A 158 13.70 -6.98 -14.52
CA GLY A 158 13.14 -7.91 -15.49
C GLY A 158 13.58 -7.56 -16.91
N PRO A 159 13.31 -8.43 -17.90
CA PRO A 159 13.49 -8.04 -19.29
C PRO A 159 12.68 -6.75 -19.51
N HIS A 160 13.34 -5.69 -19.98
CA HIS A 160 12.64 -4.51 -20.48
C HIS A 160 11.75 -5.02 -21.61
N PHE A 161 10.50 -5.33 -21.30
CA PHE A 161 9.47 -5.19 -22.30
C PHE A 161 9.55 -3.72 -22.63
N GLU A 162 10.13 -3.41 -23.78
CA GLU A 162 9.92 -2.13 -24.44
C GLU A 162 8.42 -1.93 -24.38
N ALA A 163 7.99 -1.14 -23.40
CA ALA A 163 6.62 -0.75 -23.26
C ALA A 163 6.42 0.10 -24.51
N GLY A 164 5.94 -0.55 -25.57
CA GLY A 164 5.41 0.10 -26.75
C GLY A 164 4.63 1.28 -26.22
N ASN A 165 5.06 2.45 -26.68
CA ASN A 165 4.57 3.75 -26.28
C ASN A 165 3.06 3.61 -26.06
N TRP A 166 2.53 3.83 -24.86
CA TRP A 166 1.08 3.67 -24.63
C TRP A 166 0.24 4.60 -25.53
N ASN A 167 0.90 5.53 -26.23
CA ASN A 167 0.37 6.32 -27.33
C ASN A 167 0.06 5.51 -28.61
N ASP A 168 0.70 4.38 -28.84
CA ASP A 168 0.48 3.53 -30.03
C ASP A 168 -0.85 2.74 -29.94
N PHE A 169 -1.43 2.60 -28.74
CA PHE A 169 -2.75 1.99 -28.56
C PHE A 169 -3.92 2.92 -28.96
N ASN A 170 -3.67 4.23 -29.12
CA ASN A 170 -4.69 5.19 -29.53
C ASN A 170 -4.87 5.29 -31.06
N PHE A 171 -4.16 4.48 -31.86
CA PHE A 171 -4.28 4.52 -33.33
C PHE A 171 -5.42 3.64 -33.89
N PHE A 172 -6.16 2.89 -33.07
CA PHE A 172 -7.20 1.96 -33.54
C PHE A 172 -8.65 2.41 -33.31
N HIS A 173 -8.90 3.67 -32.92
CA HIS A 173 -10.26 4.22 -32.79
C HIS A 173 -10.55 5.47 -33.62
N ALA A 174 -9.90 5.61 -34.78
CA ALA A 174 -10.33 6.53 -35.82
C ALA A 174 -10.40 5.81 -37.17
N ASN A 175 -11.56 5.20 -37.45
CA ASN A 175 -12.08 4.96 -38.79
C ASN A 175 -13.60 5.14 -38.73
#